data_AF-A0A8T4UAH1-F1
#
_entry.id   AF-A0A8T4UAH1-F1
#
_cell.length_a   1.000
_cell.length_b   1.000
_cell.length_c   1.000
_cell.angle_alpha   90.00
_cell.angle_beta   90.00
_cell.angle_gamma   90.00
#
_symmetry.space_group_name_H-M   'P 1'
#
loop_
_entity.id
_entity.type
_entity.pdbx_description
1 polymer ?
#
loop_
_entity_poly.entity_id
_entity_poly.type
_entity_poly.pdbx_seq_one_letter_code
_entity_poly.pdbx_strand_id
1 'polypeptide(L)'
;MRYSVIILLIVLIVILGFKFLDVESVTGNLVNDAVVTLTKVSIAGIQLSDDSIGFGSGYVDRACNNATVISNGTNSCWVNTTEYLADGHEIINNGTSFLNITASLSGFTDAEEFFCGTSCDYTNVASIGVYSNNFESNSCLGLTSDVENIGDYNSVSSVGICDYLDFVDNSDSISVYVQLHVPIDVAVGNKSFLINYEASAY
;
A
#
# COMPACT_ATOMS: atom_id res chain seq x y z
N MET A 1 48.47 0.77 31.60
CA MET A 1 47.65 0.37 30.43
C MET A 1 46.61 -0.74 30.74
N ARG A 2 46.11 -0.90 31.98
CA ARG A 2 45.03 -1.87 32.28
C ARG A 2 43.66 -1.22 32.52
N TYR A 3 43.62 0.09 32.78
CA TYR A 3 42.38 0.83 33.05
C TYR A 3 41.65 1.33 31.78
N SER A 4 42.36 1.57 30.67
CA SER A 4 41.72 2.06 29.42
C SER A 4 40.87 1.00 28.71
N VAL A 5 41.18 -0.29 28.84
CA VAL A 5 40.40 -1.36 28.18
C VAL A 5 39.09 -1.63 28.91
N ILE A 6 39.05 -1.43 30.23
CA ILE A 6 37.84 -1.64 31.05
C ILE A 6 36.83 -0.51 30.83
N ILE A 7 37.29 0.74 30.71
CA ILE A 7 36.41 1.90 30.44
C ILE A 7 35.79 1.80 29.04
N LEU A 8 36.56 1.35 28.04
CA LEU A 8 36.04 1.19 26.68
C LEU A 8 34.97 0.09 26.59
N LEU A 9 35.12 -1.00 27.37
CA LEU A 9 34.15 -2.10 27.40
C LEU A 9 32.82 -1.69 28.06
N ILE A 10 32.87 -0.87 29.13
CA ILE A 10 31.68 -0.37 29.83
C ILE A 10 30.91 0.63 28.95
N VAL A 11 31.62 1.52 28.25
CA VAL A 11 30.97 2.48 27.32
C VAL A 11 30.33 1.76 26.13
N LEU A 12 30.94 0.68 25.62
CA LEU A 12 30.37 -0.09 24.53
C LEU A 12 29.11 -0.87 24.96
N ILE A 13 29.05 -1.37 26.20
CA ILE A 13 27.86 -2.05 26.75
C ILE A 13 26.71 -1.05 27.00
N VAL A 14 27.02 0.19 27.42
CA VAL A 14 26.00 1.23 27.59
C VAL A 14 25.45 1.70 26.24
N ILE A 15 26.29 1.85 25.20
CA ILE A 15 25.82 2.30 23.88
C ILE A 15 25.07 1.19 23.11
N LEU A 16 25.42 -0.08 23.30
CA LEU A 16 24.69 -1.21 22.71
C LEU A 16 23.39 -1.57 23.43
N GLY A 17 23.19 -1.11 24.68
CA GLY A 17 21.99 -1.33 25.47
C GLY A 17 20.80 -0.41 25.16
N PHE A 18 21.01 0.68 24.42
CA PHE A 18 19.98 1.71 24.17
C PHE A 18 19.22 1.57 22.84
N LYS A 19 19.26 0.40 22.20
CA LYS A 19 18.51 0.14 20.95
C LYS A 19 17.28 -0.74 21.07
N PHE A 20 16.74 -0.93 22.27
CA PHE A 20 15.49 -1.66 22.45
C PHE A 20 14.54 -0.90 23.39
N LEU A 21 13.32 -0.71 22.90
CA LEU A 21 12.08 -0.37 23.60
C LEU A 21 11.79 1.13 23.79
N ASP A 22 10.94 1.66 22.91
CA ASP A 22 10.00 2.73 23.23
C ASP A 22 9.02 2.23 24.30
N VAL A 23 9.44 2.28 25.56
CA VAL A 23 8.57 2.18 26.72
C VAL A 23 8.55 3.56 27.35
N GLU A 24 7.48 4.30 27.07
CA GLU A 24 7.15 5.49 27.86
C GLU A 24 7.14 5.09 29.34
N SER A 25 7.89 5.81 30.16
CA SER A 25 8.29 5.39 31.50
C SER A 25 7.15 4.80 32.33
N VAL A 26 7.32 3.56 32.81
CA VAL A 26 6.47 3.02 33.87
C VAL A 26 6.91 3.67 35.19
N THR A 27 6.12 4.63 35.67
CA THR A 27 6.34 5.21 37.01
C THR A 27 5.46 4.49 38.03
N GLY A 28 6.10 3.86 39.01
CA GLY A 28 5.40 3.14 40.08
C GLY A 28 6.38 2.72 41.17
N ASN A 29 5.96 2.82 42.44
CA ASN A 29 6.74 2.32 43.57
C ASN A 29 6.31 0.87 43.85
N LEU A 30 7.17 -0.09 43.55
CA LEU A 30 6.98 -1.50 43.88
C LEU A 30 7.20 -1.69 45.39
N VAL A 31 6.12 -1.84 46.15
CA VAL A 31 6.19 -1.96 47.62
C VAL A 31 6.36 -3.42 48.07
N ASN A 32 6.21 -4.41 47.18
CA ASN A 32 6.43 -5.86 47.40
C ASN A 32 6.77 -6.56 46.07
N ASP A 33 7.15 -7.86 46.12
CA ASP A 33 7.35 -8.76 44.96
C ASP A 33 6.07 -8.89 44.11
N ALA A 34 5.77 -7.86 43.31
CA ALA A 34 4.63 -7.86 42.41
C ALA A 34 5.10 -8.12 40.98
N VAL A 35 4.44 -9.08 40.32
CA VAL A 35 4.63 -9.33 38.89
C VAL A 35 3.86 -8.26 38.12
N VAL A 36 4.57 -7.30 37.54
CA VAL A 36 3.98 -6.36 36.58
C VAL A 36 3.86 -7.06 35.24
N THR A 37 2.63 -7.36 34.81
CA THR A 37 2.38 -7.90 33.47
C THR A 37 2.06 -6.74 32.53
N LEU A 38 3.08 -6.22 31.83
CA LEU A 38 2.89 -5.23 30.76
C LEU A 38 2.44 -5.99 29.52
N THR A 39 1.17 -5.84 29.13
CA THR A 39 0.67 -6.40 27.87
C THR A 39 0.57 -5.25 26.87
N LYS A 40 1.57 -5.08 26.01
CA LYS A 40 1.44 -4.21 24.82
C LYS A 40 0.56 -4.96 23.83
N VAL A 41 -0.73 -4.65 23.77
CA VAL A 41 -1.63 -5.17 22.75
C VAL A 41 -1.63 -4.13 21.61
N SER A 42 -0.59 -4.13 20.78
CA SER A 42 -0.69 -3.42 19.50
C SER A 42 -1.58 -4.26 18.58
N ILE A 43 -2.66 -3.66 18.08
CA ILE A 43 -3.55 -4.30 17.10
C ILE A 43 -3.31 -3.60 15.77
N ALA A 44 -2.80 -4.35 14.80
CA ALA A 44 -2.83 -3.93 13.40
C ALA A 44 -4.28 -4.06 12.90
N GLY A 45 -4.83 -2.98 12.37
CA GLY A 45 -6.19 -2.96 11.88
C GLY A 45 -6.31 -1.97 10.73
N ILE A 46 -6.82 -2.45 9.59
CA ILE A 46 -7.25 -1.58 8.51
C ILE A 46 -8.73 -1.80 8.25
N GLN A 47 -9.41 -0.72 7.89
CA GLN A 47 -10.73 -0.75 7.31
C GLN A 47 -10.65 -0.20 5.89
N LEU A 48 -11.26 -0.92 4.96
CA LEU A 48 -11.54 -0.41 3.62
C LEU A 48 -12.95 0.18 3.62
N SER A 49 -13.07 1.44 3.21
CA SER A 49 -14.37 2.13 3.08
C SER A 49 -15.12 1.67 1.83
N ASP A 50 -14.37 1.31 0.79
CA ASP A 50 -14.85 0.71 -0.46
C ASP A 50 -13.99 -0.53 -0.78
N ASP A 51 -14.63 -1.62 -1.16
CA ASP A 51 -14.00 -2.89 -1.53
C ASP A 51 -13.93 -3.11 -3.05
N SER A 52 -14.36 -2.13 -3.84
CA SER A 52 -14.34 -2.18 -5.29
C SER A 52 -14.02 -0.83 -5.93
N ILE A 53 -13.40 -0.85 -7.12
CA ILE A 53 -13.20 0.33 -7.96
C ILE A 53 -13.87 0.12 -9.31
N GLY A 54 -14.73 1.06 -9.69
CA GLY A 54 -15.43 1.04 -10.97
C GLY A 54 -14.70 1.81 -12.07
N PHE A 55 -14.20 1.12 -13.10
CA PHE A 55 -13.63 1.78 -14.30
C PHE A 55 -14.66 2.10 -15.40
N GLY A 56 -15.94 1.79 -15.17
CA GLY A 56 -17.00 1.94 -16.15
C GLY A 56 -16.83 1.05 -17.38
N SER A 57 -17.37 1.50 -18.51
CA SER A 57 -17.23 0.83 -19.81
C SER A 57 -16.27 1.56 -20.75
N GLY A 58 -15.93 0.97 -21.88
CA GLY A 58 -15.16 1.64 -22.93
C GLY A 58 -14.26 0.69 -23.69
N TYR A 59 -13.45 1.27 -24.56
CA TYR A 59 -12.42 0.56 -25.31
C TYR A 59 -11.31 1.51 -25.75
N VAL A 60 -10.18 0.93 -26.14
CA VAL A 60 -9.02 1.68 -26.64
C VAL A 60 -9.34 2.31 -28.01
N ASP A 61 -9.08 3.61 -28.17
CA ASP A 61 -9.22 4.30 -29.45
C ASP A 61 -8.32 3.63 -30.51
N ARG A 62 -8.87 3.39 -31.70
CA ARG A 62 -8.18 2.76 -32.83
C ARG A 62 -6.97 3.57 -33.32
N ALA A 63 -6.89 4.86 -32.98
CA ALA A 63 -5.73 5.68 -33.28
C ALA A 63 -4.54 5.45 -32.33
N CYS A 64 -4.73 4.69 -31.25
CA CYS A 64 -3.72 4.44 -30.21
C CYS A 64 -3.35 2.95 -30.14
N ASN A 65 -2.17 2.63 -29.60
CA ASN A 65 -1.76 1.23 -29.35
C ASN A 65 -2.16 0.73 -27.95
N ASN A 66 -2.50 1.65 -27.05
CA ASN A 66 -2.99 1.36 -25.71
C ASN A 66 -3.83 2.54 -25.19
N ALA A 67 -4.50 2.33 -24.07
CA ALA A 67 -5.13 3.36 -23.28
C ALA A 67 -4.54 3.41 -21.86
N THR A 68 -4.55 4.59 -21.26
CA THR A 68 -4.32 4.77 -19.83
C THR A 68 -5.65 5.12 -19.18
N VAL A 69 -6.02 4.42 -18.13
CA VAL A 69 -7.28 4.62 -17.40
C VAL A 69 -6.94 4.67 -15.90
N ILE A 70 -7.13 5.82 -15.27
CA ILE A 70 -6.82 6.05 -13.85
C ILE A 70 -8.11 6.26 -13.08
N SER A 71 -8.35 5.45 -12.04
CA SER A 71 -9.59 5.46 -11.27
C SER A 71 -9.97 6.83 -10.70
N ASN A 72 -9.03 7.78 -10.58
CA ASN A 72 -9.30 9.18 -10.21
C ASN A 72 -10.10 10.00 -11.24
N GLY A 73 -10.55 9.42 -12.35
CA GLY A 73 -11.28 10.13 -13.41
C GLY A 73 -10.41 10.61 -14.58
N THR A 74 -9.10 10.35 -14.58
CA THR A 74 -8.20 10.66 -15.71
C THR A 74 -8.12 9.48 -16.67
N ASN A 75 -8.15 9.74 -17.98
CA ASN A 75 -7.88 8.73 -19.00
C ASN A 75 -7.23 9.34 -20.26
N SER A 76 -6.62 8.47 -21.06
CA SER A 76 -6.04 8.77 -22.37
C SER A 76 -6.31 7.61 -23.32
N CYS A 77 -6.71 7.90 -24.55
CA CYS A 77 -7.06 6.89 -25.57
C CYS A 77 -8.15 5.89 -25.14
N TRP A 78 -8.94 6.21 -24.12
CA TRP A 78 -10.10 5.43 -23.68
C TRP A 78 -11.37 6.13 -24.13
N VAL A 79 -12.18 5.47 -24.94
CA VAL A 79 -13.33 6.12 -25.59
C VAL A 79 -14.63 5.35 -25.35
N ASN A 80 -15.75 6.06 -25.59
CA ASN A 80 -17.11 5.53 -25.49
C ASN A 80 -17.46 5.01 -24.08
N THR A 81 -16.97 5.69 -23.05
CA THR A 81 -17.24 5.33 -21.67
C THR A 81 -18.60 5.82 -21.20
N THR A 82 -19.37 4.91 -20.63
CA THR A 82 -20.49 5.22 -19.76
C THR A 82 -20.03 5.00 -18.31
N GLU A 83 -20.29 5.97 -17.43
CA GLU A 83 -20.04 5.85 -15.97
C GLU A 83 -18.57 5.79 -15.53
N TYR A 84 -17.71 6.66 -16.08
CA TYR A 84 -16.41 6.91 -15.47
C TYR A 84 -16.55 7.87 -14.30
N LEU A 85 -16.59 7.33 -13.08
CA LEU A 85 -16.60 8.12 -11.86
C LEU A 85 -15.20 8.05 -11.22
N ALA A 86 -14.77 9.19 -10.67
CA ALA A 86 -13.55 9.21 -9.88
C ALA A 86 -13.79 8.37 -8.61
N ASP A 87 -12.94 7.36 -8.41
CA ASP A 87 -13.12 6.32 -7.43
C ASP A 87 -11.74 5.77 -6.96
N GLY A 88 -11.68 5.32 -5.72
CA GLY A 88 -10.45 4.84 -5.09
C GLY A 88 -10.73 4.17 -3.75
N HIS A 89 -9.86 3.23 -3.36
CA HIS A 89 -9.98 2.57 -2.07
C HIS A 89 -9.49 3.50 -0.97
N GLU A 90 -10.40 3.88 -0.06
CA GLU A 90 -10.04 4.58 1.17
C GLU A 90 -9.63 3.54 2.23
N ILE A 91 -8.37 3.64 2.68
CA ILE A 91 -7.79 2.80 3.73
C ILE A 91 -7.68 3.63 5.00
N ILE A 92 -8.34 3.16 6.06
CA ILE A 92 -8.36 3.80 7.37
C ILE A 92 -7.63 2.89 8.36
N ASN A 93 -6.74 3.46 9.16
CA ASN A 93 -6.16 2.73 10.29
C ASN A 93 -7.14 2.75 11.47
N ASN A 94 -7.77 1.61 11.73
CA ASN A 94 -8.66 1.44 12.89
C ASN A 94 -7.99 0.69 14.04
N GLY A 95 -6.67 0.51 13.96
CA GLY A 95 -5.84 -0.11 14.97
C GLY A 95 -5.38 0.89 16.04
N THR A 96 -4.31 0.50 16.75
CA THR A 96 -3.71 1.33 17.81
C THR A 96 -2.19 1.46 17.62
N SER A 97 -1.72 1.35 16.38
CA SER A 97 -0.30 1.39 16.02
C SER A 97 -0.14 1.94 14.62
N PHE A 98 1.01 2.56 14.36
CA PHE A 98 1.39 2.94 13.00
C PHE A 98 1.45 1.69 12.12
N LEU A 99 1.05 1.83 10.87
CA LEU A 99 1.04 0.73 9.92
C LEU A 99 1.91 1.04 8.70
N ASN A 100 2.66 0.04 8.26
CA ASN A 100 3.16 -0.02 6.88
C ASN A 100 2.11 -0.74 6.05
N ILE A 101 1.68 -0.12 4.95
CA ILE A 101 0.70 -0.68 4.04
C ILE A 101 1.37 -0.98 2.70
N THR A 102 1.24 -2.22 2.24
CA THR A 102 1.64 -2.63 0.90
C THR A 102 0.42 -3.02 0.07
N ALA A 103 0.56 -2.91 -1.26
CA ALA A 103 -0.42 -3.36 -2.23
C ALA A 103 0.22 -4.36 -3.20
N SER A 104 -0.53 -5.38 -3.61
CA SER A 104 -0.10 -6.34 -4.62
C SER A 104 -1.29 -6.83 -5.45
N LEU A 105 -1.01 -7.25 -6.69
CA LEU A 105 -2.01 -7.88 -7.55
C LEU A 105 -2.24 -9.33 -7.08
N SER A 106 -3.51 -9.76 -7.05
CA SER A 106 -3.88 -11.14 -6.73
C SER A 106 -4.75 -11.78 -7.80
N GLY A 107 -4.66 -13.11 -7.90
CA GLY A 107 -5.45 -13.92 -8.83
C GLY A 107 -4.87 -14.06 -10.22
N PHE A 108 -3.76 -13.38 -10.53
CA PHE A 108 -3.07 -13.41 -11.82
C PHE A 108 -1.55 -13.48 -11.64
N THR A 109 -0.83 -14.03 -12.61
CA THR A 109 0.64 -14.09 -12.64
C THR A 109 1.26 -12.77 -13.08
N ASP A 110 0.52 -11.98 -13.85
CA ASP A 110 0.95 -10.72 -14.47
C ASP A 110 -0.27 -9.96 -15.04
N ALA A 111 -0.03 -8.75 -15.55
CA ALA A 111 -1.08 -7.94 -16.17
C ALA A 111 -1.53 -8.50 -17.54
N GLU A 112 -0.69 -9.26 -18.24
CA GLU A 112 -1.06 -9.88 -19.52
C GLU A 112 -2.16 -10.92 -19.32
N GLU A 113 -2.02 -11.79 -18.32
CA GLU A 113 -3.01 -12.80 -17.99
C GLU A 113 -4.36 -12.15 -17.67
N PHE A 114 -4.35 -11.04 -16.91
CA PHE A 114 -5.57 -10.30 -16.61
C PHE A 114 -6.24 -9.73 -17.87
N PHE A 115 -5.48 -9.02 -18.71
CA PHE A 115 -6.04 -8.35 -19.87
C PHE A 115 -6.39 -9.32 -21.00
N CYS A 116 -5.59 -10.36 -21.20
CA CYS A 116 -5.60 -11.17 -22.42
C CYS A 116 -5.85 -12.66 -22.17
N GLY A 117 -5.76 -13.14 -20.92
CA GLY A 117 -5.99 -14.52 -20.55
C GLY A 117 -4.84 -15.45 -20.94
N THR A 118 -4.50 -15.52 -22.23
CA THR A 118 -3.39 -16.34 -22.73
C THR A 118 -2.30 -15.53 -23.42
N SER A 119 -2.65 -14.62 -24.32
CA SER A 119 -1.69 -13.74 -24.99
C SER A 119 -2.37 -12.63 -25.79
N CYS A 120 -1.70 -11.50 -25.92
CA CYS A 120 -2.01 -10.43 -26.87
C CYS A 120 -0.75 -10.01 -27.64
N ASP A 121 -0.93 -9.49 -28.86
CA ASP A 121 0.13 -8.96 -29.71
C ASP A 121 0.80 -7.72 -29.08
N TYR A 122 0.05 -6.95 -28.29
CA TYR A 122 0.53 -5.75 -27.59
C TYR A 122 0.70 -5.98 -26.09
N THR A 123 1.09 -7.18 -25.66
CA THR A 123 1.26 -7.48 -24.22
C THR A 123 2.26 -6.55 -23.50
N ASN A 124 3.32 -6.10 -24.18
CA ASN A 124 4.41 -5.35 -23.56
C ASN A 124 4.02 -3.98 -22.97
N VAL A 125 2.78 -3.53 -23.18
CA VAL A 125 2.22 -2.31 -22.60
C VAL A 125 1.16 -2.57 -21.52
N ALA A 126 0.83 -3.84 -21.25
CA ALA A 126 -0.08 -4.22 -20.18
C ALA A 126 0.57 -3.93 -18.82
N SER A 127 -0.09 -3.09 -18.02
CA SER A 127 0.28 -2.93 -16.61
C SER A 127 -0.90 -2.48 -15.74
N ILE A 128 -0.78 -2.80 -14.46
CA ILE A 128 -1.67 -2.38 -13.37
C ILE A 128 -0.78 -1.71 -12.33
N GLY A 129 -0.99 -0.42 -12.16
CA GLY A 129 -0.28 0.40 -11.19
C GLY A 129 -1.21 0.97 -10.15
N VAL A 130 -0.64 1.33 -9.01
CA VAL A 130 -1.33 2.02 -7.93
C VAL A 130 -0.56 3.25 -7.52
N TYR A 131 -1.26 4.23 -6.98
CA TYR A 131 -0.64 5.30 -6.21
C TYR A 131 -1.58 5.73 -5.09
N SER A 132 -0.98 6.18 -4.00
CA SER A 132 -1.67 6.62 -2.79
C SER A 132 -1.61 8.13 -2.63
N ASN A 133 -2.70 8.74 -2.16
CA ASN A 133 -2.71 10.11 -1.68
C ASN A 133 -3.24 10.16 -0.24
N ASN A 134 -2.75 11.14 0.51
CA ASN A 134 -3.35 11.52 1.79
C ASN A 134 -4.77 12.02 1.54
N PHE A 135 -5.75 11.36 2.15
CA PHE A 135 -7.13 11.83 2.15
C PHE A 135 -7.30 12.89 3.25
N GLU A 136 -6.67 12.65 4.40
CA GLU A 136 -6.46 13.61 5.47
C GLU A 136 -4.98 14.02 5.53
N SER A 137 -4.70 15.28 5.87
CA SER A 137 -3.36 15.85 5.65
C SER A 137 -2.36 15.32 6.65
N ASN A 138 -1.33 14.62 6.16
CA ASN A 138 -0.27 13.98 6.93
C ASN A 138 -0.68 12.67 7.63
N SER A 139 -1.82 12.04 7.26
CA SER A 139 -2.17 10.72 7.80
C SER A 139 -1.11 9.66 7.47
N CYS A 140 -0.45 9.81 6.31
CA CYS A 140 0.62 8.92 5.87
C CYS A 140 1.94 9.67 5.62
N LEU A 141 3.03 9.07 6.11
CA LEU A 141 4.39 9.37 5.68
C LEU A 141 4.89 8.27 4.72
N GLY A 142 5.61 8.66 3.67
CA GLY A 142 6.13 7.72 2.67
C GLY A 142 5.11 7.27 1.62
N LEU A 143 4.19 8.16 1.22
CA LEU A 143 3.28 7.90 0.10
C LEU A 143 4.06 7.67 -1.20
N THR A 144 3.51 6.82 -2.07
CA THR A 144 3.93 6.75 -3.47
C THR A 144 3.45 8.01 -4.19
N SER A 145 4.34 8.96 -4.47
CA SER A 145 3.97 10.18 -5.23
C SER A 145 3.74 9.92 -6.72
N ASP A 146 4.29 8.81 -7.21
CA ASP A 146 4.17 8.35 -8.60
C ASP A 146 3.44 7.01 -8.65
N VAL A 147 2.98 6.62 -9.84
CA VAL A 147 2.37 5.31 -10.07
C VAL A 147 3.42 4.22 -9.97
N GLU A 148 3.20 3.26 -9.07
CA GLU A 148 4.02 2.07 -8.94
C GLU A 148 3.26 0.85 -9.46
N ASN A 149 3.92 0.04 -10.29
CA ASN A 149 3.30 -1.15 -10.87
C ASN A 149 3.24 -2.27 -9.83
N ILE A 150 2.04 -2.83 -9.64
CA ILE A 150 1.79 -4.08 -8.89
C ILE A 150 1.64 -5.28 -9.82
N GLY A 151 1.45 -5.03 -11.11
CA GLY A 151 1.53 -6.01 -12.18
C GLY A 151 2.04 -5.36 -13.45
N ASP A 152 3.10 -5.91 -14.02
CA ASP A 152 3.57 -5.63 -15.38
C ASP A 152 3.19 -6.80 -16.29
N TYR A 153 3.49 -6.68 -17.59
CA TYR A 153 3.13 -7.70 -18.59
C TYR A 153 3.66 -9.12 -18.33
N ASN A 154 4.69 -9.28 -17.48
CA ASN A 154 5.32 -10.57 -17.21
C ASN A 154 5.68 -10.79 -15.73
N SER A 155 5.17 -9.95 -14.83
CA SER A 155 5.44 -10.09 -13.41
C SER A 155 4.40 -9.40 -12.55
N VAL A 156 4.33 -9.84 -11.30
CA VAL A 156 3.64 -9.15 -10.21
C VAL A 156 4.64 -8.74 -9.14
N SER A 157 4.33 -7.63 -8.49
CA SER A 157 5.15 -7.01 -7.45
C SER A 157 4.27 -6.56 -6.29
N SER A 158 4.89 -6.49 -5.11
CA SER A 158 4.32 -5.80 -3.96
C SER A 158 4.98 -4.44 -3.86
N VAL A 159 4.16 -3.40 -3.72
CA VAL A 159 4.62 -2.01 -3.59
C VAL A 159 4.19 -1.45 -2.24
N GLY A 160 5.02 -0.63 -1.61
CA GLY A 160 4.64 0.08 -0.39
C GLY A 160 3.80 1.29 -0.77
N ILE A 161 2.56 1.37 -0.29
CA ILE A 161 1.67 2.51 -0.56
C ILE A 161 1.66 3.53 0.60
N CYS A 162 2.07 3.11 1.79
CA CYS A 162 2.26 4.00 2.91
C CYS A 162 3.26 3.39 3.90
N ASP A 163 4.34 4.10 4.21
CA ASP A 163 5.31 3.60 5.19
C ASP A 163 4.81 3.72 6.62
N TYR A 164 4.12 4.83 6.94
CA TYR A 164 3.61 5.09 8.29
C TYR A 164 2.23 5.74 8.22
N LEU A 165 1.17 4.91 8.27
CA LEU A 165 -0.20 5.36 8.43
C LEU A 165 -0.51 5.56 9.91
N ASP A 166 -0.86 6.78 10.30
CA ASP A 166 -1.19 7.16 11.68
C ASP A 166 -2.53 6.54 12.14
N PHE A 167 -2.78 6.54 13.44
CA PHE A 167 -4.00 6.04 14.12
C PHE A 167 -4.51 7.03 15.16
N VAL A 168 -3.99 8.26 15.17
CA VAL A 168 -4.22 9.27 16.22
C VAL A 168 -5.69 9.66 16.26
N ASP A 169 -6.35 9.73 15.12
CA ASP A 169 -7.80 9.86 15.06
C ASP A 169 -8.45 8.96 13.99
N ASN A 170 -9.76 8.77 14.11
CA ASN A 170 -10.52 7.94 13.17
C ASN A 170 -10.67 8.60 11.77
N SER A 171 -9.96 9.70 11.50
CA SER A 171 -9.90 10.36 10.19
C SER A 171 -8.59 10.10 9.45
N ASP A 172 -7.55 9.55 10.10
CA ASP A 172 -6.29 9.20 9.46
C ASP A 172 -6.52 8.16 8.36
N SER A 173 -6.39 8.60 7.11
CA SER A 173 -6.78 7.83 5.94
C SER A 173 -6.01 8.20 4.68
N ILE A 174 -5.82 7.20 3.83
CA ILE A 174 -5.26 7.36 2.49
C ILE A 174 -6.26 6.87 1.45
N SER A 175 -6.24 7.49 0.27
CA SER A 175 -6.94 6.99 -0.91
C SER A 175 -5.94 6.35 -1.85
N VAL A 176 -6.19 5.10 -2.25
CA VAL A 176 -5.41 4.39 -3.25
C VAL A 176 -6.18 4.40 -4.56
N TYR A 177 -5.56 4.96 -5.59
CA TYR A 177 -6.07 4.98 -6.94
C TYR A 177 -5.33 3.96 -7.80
N VAL A 178 -6.01 3.49 -8.83
CA VAL A 178 -5.50 2.42 -9.69
C VAL A 178 -5.39 2.92 -11.12
N GLN A 179 -4.24 2.69 -11.73
CA GLN A 179 -3.96 2.98 -13.13
C GLN A 179 -3.88 1.68 -13.92
N LEU A 180 -4.60 1.64 -15.03
CA LEU A 180 -4.55 0.56 -16.01
C LEU A 180 -3.89 1.08 -17.28
N HIS A 181 -2.90 0.34 -17.77
CA HIS A 181 -2.46 0.45 -19.16
C HIS A 181 -3.05 -0.72 -19.94
N VAL A 182 -4.04 -0.43 -20.78
CA VAL A 182 -4.85 -1.42 -21.49
C VAL A 182 -4.35 -1.54 -22.94
N PRO A 183 -3.85 -2.71 -23.38
CA PRO A 183 -3.48 -2.93 -24.78
C PRO A 183 -4.69 -2.79 -25.74
N ILE A 184 -4.44 -2.38 -26.99
CA ILE A 184 -5.52 -2.20 -27.99
C ILE A 184 -6.27 -3.49 -28.35
N ASP A 185 -5.59 -4.63 -28.25
CA ASP A 185 -6.07 -5.94 -28.69
C ASP A 185 -6.66 -6.78 -27.54
N VAL A 186 -6.94 -6.13 -26.41
CA VAL A 186 -7.68 -6.74 -25.30
C VAL A 186 -9.07 -7.18 -25.75
N ALA A 187 -9.41 -8.42 -25.42
CA ALA A 187 -10.75 -8.95 -25.69
C ALA A 187 -11.82 -8.14 -24.94
N VAL A 188 -12.92 -7.83 -25.65
CA VAL A 188 -14.08 -7.16 -25.07
C VAL A 188 -14.73 -8.04 -24.00
N GLY A 189 -15.18 -7.42 -22.90
CA GLY A 189 -15.87 -8.10 -21.83
C GLY A 189 -15.61 -7.46 -20.47
N ASN A 190 -16.37 -7.90 -19.47
CA ASN A 190 -16.17 -7.47 -18.10
C ASN A 190 -14.89 -8.10 -17.56
N LYS A 191 -14.07 -7.28 -16.90
CA LYS A 191 -12.83 -7.71 -16.26
C LYS A 191 -12.85 -7.23 -14.81
N SER A 192 -12.39 -8.08 -13.92
CA SER A 192 -12.22 -7.78 -12.50
C SER A 192 -10.96 -8.45 -12.00
N PHE A 193 -10.24 -7.77 -11.12
CA PHE A 193 -9.06 -8.28 -10.44
C PHE A 193 -9.12 -7.88 -8.97
N LEU A 194 -8.26 -8.48 -8.16
CA LEU A 194 -8.18 -8.21 -6.74
C LEU A 194 -6.85 -7.55 -6.44
N ILE A 195 -6.90 -6.48 -5.64
CA ILE A 195 -5.72 -5.89 -5.01
C ILE A 195 -5.70 -6.37 -3.57
N ASN A 196 -4.61 -6.98 -3.16
CA ASN A 196 -4.38 -7.34 -1.76
C ASN A 196 -3.63 -6.22 -1.06
N TYR A 197 -4.22 -5.71 0.01
CA TYR A 197 -3.56 -4.80 0.94
C TYR A 197 -3.07 -5.57 2.16
N GLU A 198 -1.79 -5.45 2.48
CA GLU A 198 -1.22 -6.01 3.69
C GLU A 198 -0.80 -4.88 4.63
N ALA A 199 -1.15 -5.02 5.91
CA ALA A 199 -0.81 -4.06 6.95
C ALA A 199 0.07 -4.71 8.01
N SER A 200 1.25 -4.14 8.25
CA SER A 200 2.14 -4.55 9.34
C SER A 200 2.32 -3.43 10.35
N ALA A 201 2.06 -3.73 11.62
CA ALA A 201 2.25 -2.78 12.72
C ALA A 201 3.72 -2.67 13.16
N TYR A 202 4.09 -1.48 13.63
CA TYR A 202 5.38 -1.15 14.24
C TYR A 202 5.40 -1.36 15.77
#